data_AF-A0A497JGR6-F1
#
_entry.id   AF-A0A497JGR6-F1
#
_cell.length_a   1.000
_cell.length_b   1.000
_cell.length_c   1.000
_cell.angle_alpha   90.00
_cell.angle_beta   90.00
_cell.angle_gamma   90.00
#
_symmetry.space_group_name_H-M   'P 1'
#
loop_
_entity.id
_entity.type
_entity.pdbx_description
1 polymer ?
#
loop_
_entity_poly.entity_id
_entity_poly.type
_entity_poly.pdbx_seq_one_letter_code
_entity_poly.pdbx_strand_id
1 'polypeptide(L)'
;MIKGKISKISGPVVVAKGLKGAKMYDVTYVGNEELLGEIIELAGDKAIIQVYEETAGLKPGEKVLCTERPLSIELGPGLLNNIYDGIARPLHRIAEEAGDFITRGIKLPALPRDKKFEFVAEIKKGQEVKGGDVLGYVQETEVIKHYVLVPPNVKGVVTNIEEGKAKVDEKIIELKAGSKKINLEMKQEWPVRFARPFKERLKPNIPLVTGQRVFDTFFTMAKGGTACIPGPFGAGKTVSQHQLAKWSDADIVVFIGCGERGNEMTEVLIEFPELKDPRTGKPLMERTCLIAKTSNMPVAAREASVYTGITIAEYYRDMGYDVALMADSTSRWAEAMREISARLEEMPGEEGYPAYLASRLAAFYERAG
;
A
#
# COMPACT_ATOMS: atom_id res chain seq x y z
N MET A 1 24.11 3.43 -2.64
CA MET A 1 23.35 3.79 -3.85
C MET A 1 24.21 3.57 -5.08
N ILE A 2 23.81 2.62 -5.91
CA ILE A 2 24.47 2.31 -7.19
C ILE A 2 24.05 3.37 -8.21
N LYS A 3 24.99 3.85 -9.03
CA LYS A 3 24.76 4.91 -10.02
C LYS A 3 24.85 4.37 -11.43
N GLY A 4 23.80 4.59 -12.22
CA GLY A 4 23.75 4.27 -13.63
C GLY A 4 23.42 5.48 -14.49
N LYS A 5 23.24 5.24 -15.78
CA LYS A 5 22.79 6.23 -16.75
C LYS A 5 21.70 5.67 -17.66
N ILE A 6 20.74 6.52 -18.01
CA ILE A 6 19.70 6.18 -18.97
C ILE A 6 20.33 5.90 -20.34
N SER A 7 19.89 4.82 -20.97
CA SER A 7 20.35 4.40 -22.30
C SER A 7 19.23 4.37 -23.36
N LYS A 8 17.99 4.03 -22.95
CA LYS A 8 16.79 4.02 -23.81
C LYS A 8 15.59 4.44 -22.97
N ILE A 9 14.63 5.13 -23.59
CA ILE A 9 13.35 5.51 -22.99
C ILE A 9 12.24 5.08 -23.95
N SER A 10 11.23 4.38 -23.46
CA SER A 10 10.06 3.94 -24.24
C SER A 10 8.80 4.03 -23.37
N GLY A 11 8.17 5.21 -23.37
CA GLY A 11 7.07 5.50 -22.45
C GLY A 11 7.48 5.23 -21.00
N PRO A 12 6.69 4.47 -20.20
CA PRO A 12 7.00 4.19 -18.80
C PRO A 12 8.20 3.26 -18.58
N VAL A 13 8.76 2.66 -19.65
CA VAL A 13 9.90 1.75 -19.56
C VAL A 13 11.20 2.47 -19.90
N VAL A 14 12.12 2.52 -18.95
CA VAL A 14 13.44 3.14 -19.08
C VAL A 14 14.53 2.07 -18.95
N VAL A 15 15.50 2.05 -19.85
CA VAL A 15 16.65 1.13 -19.77
C VAL A 15 17.86 1.90 -19.31
N ALA A 16 18.48 1.47 -18.22
CA ALA A 16 19.69 2.07 -17.67
C ALA A 16 20.88 1.12 -17.71
N LYS A 17 22.09 1.67 -17.85
CA LYS A 17 23.36 0.93 -17.77
C LYS A 17 24.16 1.34 -16.54
N GLY A 18 25.07 0.47 -16.11
CA GLY A 18 25.98 0.76 -15.00
C GLY A 18 25.39 0.49 -13.61
N LEU A 19 24.25 -0.20 -13.54
CA LEU A 19 23.60 -0.58 -12.29
C LEU A 19 24.07 -1.94 -11.75
N LYS A 20 25.36 -2.26 -11.89
CA LYS A 20 25.91 -3.54 -11.44
C LYS A 20 25.76 -3.67 -9.91
N GLY A 21 25.16 -4.77 -9.47
CA GLY A 21 24.86 -5.03 -8.06
C GLY A 21 23.42 -4.67 -7.64
N ALA A 22 22.65 -4.00 -8.51
CA ALA A 22 21.24 -3.80 -8.28
C ALA A 22 20.48 -5.13 -8.38
N LYS A 23 19.39 -5.25 -7.63
CA LYS A 23 18.53 -6.42 -7.59
C LYS A 23 17.20 -6.14 -8.29
N MET A 24 16.53 -7.22 -8.68
CA MET A 24 15.14 -7.15 -9.14
C MET A 24 14.27 -6.54 -8.04
N TYR A 25 13.35 -5.66 -8.44
CA TYR A 25 12.47 -4.85 -7.60
C TYR A 25 13.14 -3.72 -6.80
N ASP A 26 14.44 -3.49 -6.96
CA ASP A 26 15.05 -2.32 -6.31
C ASP A 26 14.45 -1.01 -6.86
N VAL A 27 14.16 -0.08 -5.96
CA VAL A 27 13.71 1.27 -6.30
C VAL A 27 14.87 2.06 -6.90
N THR A 28 14.52 2.86 -7.89
CA THR A 28 15.43 3.77 -8.58
C THR A 28 14.85 5.17 -8.63
N TYR A 29 15.73 6.16 -8.63
CA TYR A 29 15.42 7.54 -8.98
C TYR A 29 15.99 7.82 -10.37
N VAL A 30 15.12 8.12 -11.32
CA VAL A 30 15.42 8.21 -12.75
C VAL A 30 15.44 9.67 -13.19
N GLY A 31 16.52 10.05 -13.88
CA GLY A 31 16.66 11.39 -14.44
C GLY A 31 17.11 12.44 -13.44
N ASN A 32 17.15 13.69 -13.92
CA ASN A 32 17.50 14.84 -13.09
C ASN A 32 16.40 15.20 -12.08
N GLU A 33 15.14 14.94 -12.44
CA GLU A 33 13.96 15.12 -11.58
C GLU A 33 13.78 14.00 -10.55
N GLU A 34 14.64 12.97 -10.59
CA GLU A 34 14.63 11.86 -9.62
C GLU A 34 13.28 11.14 -9.54
N LEU A 35 12.67 10.87 -10.71
CA LEU A 35 11.39 10.20 -10.83
C LEU A 35 11.46 8.79 -10.22
N LEU A 36 10.44 8.41 -9.47
CA LEU A 36 10.40 7.10 -8.85
C LEU A 36 10.21 6.00 -9.90
N GLY A 37 11.07 4.99 -9.90
CA GLY A 37 10.92 3.79 -10.70
C GLY A 37 11.38 2.54 -9.98
N GLU A 38 11.15 1.38 -10.57
CA GLU A 38 11.49 0.07 -10.02
C GLU A 38 12.14 -0.81 -11.09
N ILE A 39 13.20 -1.52 -10.72
CA ILE A 39 13.84 -2.49 -11.62
C ILE A 39 12.95 -3.70 -11.79
N ILE A 40 12.53 -3.99 -13.01
CA ILE A 40 11.67 -5.14 -13.34
C ILE A 40 12.43 -6.26 -14.05
N GLU A 41 13.55 -5.94 -14.71
CA GLU A 41 14.40 -6.93 -15.36
C GLU A 41 15.88 -6.53 -15.30
N LEU A 42 16.75 -7.54 -15.20
CA LEU A 42 18.21 -7.39 -15.23
C LEU A 42 18.77 -8.26 -16.36
N ALA A 43 19.34 -7.62 -17.38
CA ALA A 43 19.91 -8.27 -18.56
C ALA A 43 21.36 -7.84 -18.75
N GLY A 44 22.30 -8.61 -18.18
CA GLY A 44 23.73 -8.31 -18.25
C GLY A 44 24.10 -7.01 -17.54
N ASP A 45 24.53 -6.00 -18.29
CA ASP A 45 24.87 -4.65 -17.78
C ASP A 45 23.69 -3.66 -17.79
N LYS A 46 22.54 -4.08 -18.34
CA LYS A 46 21.33 -3.28 -18.46
C LYS A 46 20.33 -3.66 -17.36
N ALA A 47 19.72 -2.64 -16.77
CA ALA A 47 18.52 -2.79 -15.97
C ALA A 47 17.36 -2.16 -16.72
N ILE A 48 16.23 -2.86 -16.77
CA ILE A 48 14.98 -2.33 -17.29
C ILE A 48 14.16 -1.87 -16.09
N ILE A 49 13.74 -0.61 -16.14
CA ILE A 49 13.13 0.14 -15.05
C ILE A 49 11.74 0.56 -15.49
N GLN A 50 10.74 0.24 -14.66
CA GLN A 50 9.39 0.75 -14.77
C GLN A 50 9.27 2.03 -13.96
N VAL A 51 8.99 3.16 -14.61
CA VAL A 51 8.84 4.47 -13.95
C VAL A 51 7.39 4.70 -13.57
N TYR A 52 7.15 5.11 -12.32
CA TYR A 52 5.82 5.33 -11.74
C TYR A 52 5.24 6.73 -11.98
N GLU A 53 6.02 7.58 -12.63
CA GLU A 53 5.71 8.97 -12.97
C GLU A 53 5.79 9.20 -14.49
N GLU A 54 5.34 10.37 -14.96
CA GLU A 54 5.40 10.73 -16.38
C GLU A 54 6.86 10.92 -16.82
N THR A 55 7.27 10.20 -17.86
CA THR A 55 8.65 10.14 -18.38
C THR A 55 8.95 11.19 -19.46
N ALA A 56 7.93 11.92 -19.92
CA ALA A 56 8.09 12.95 -20.95
C ALA A 56 9.21 13.94 -20.61
N GLY A 57 10.18 14.13 -21.51
CA GLY A 57 11.29 15.07 -21.31
C GLY A 57 12.55 14.47 -20.68
N LEU A 58 12.50 13.23 -20.18
CA LEU A 58 13.73 12.48 -19.85
C LEU A 58 14.60 12.30 -21.09
N LYS A 59 15.92 12.32 -20.91
CA LYS A 59 16.90 12.15 -21.99
C LYS A 59 17.88 11.00 -21.72
N PRO A 60 18.32 10.26 -22.75
CA PRO A 60 19.46 9.35 -22.62
C PRO A 60 20.70 10.07 -22.08
N GLY A 61 21.45 9.39 -21.21
CA GLY A 61 22.63 9.94 -20.54
C GLY A 61 22.36 10.51 -19.15
N GLU A 62 21.10 10.82 -18.80
CA GLU A 62 20.76 11.28 -17.45
C GLU A 62 21.03 10.22 -16.36
N LYS A 63 21.17 10.68 -15.11
CA LYS A 63 21.52 9.82 -13.98
C LYS A 63 20.38 8.87 -13.61
N VAL A 64 20.75 7.68 -13.13
CA VAL A 64 19.84 6.76 -12.43
C VAL A 64 20.48 6.37 -11.12
N LEU A 65 19.76 6.50 -10.02
CA LEU A 65 20.23 6.16 -8.67
C LEU A 65 19.42 4.98 -8.13
N CYS A 66 20.05 3.84 -7.88
CA CYS A 66 19.41 2.70 -7.24
C CYS A 66 19.56 2.80 -5.72
N THR A 67 18.44 2.62 -5.01
CA THR A 67 18.37 2.67 -3.53
C THR A 67 18.84 1.38 -2.87
N GLU A 68 18.98 0.30 -3.64
CA GLU A 68 19.31 -1.07 -3.16
C GLU A 68 18.24 -1.62 -2.21
N ARG A 69 17.02 -1.08 -2.29
CA ARG A 69 15.86 -1.47 -1.49
C ARG A 69 14.61 -1.59 -2.36
N PRO A 70 13.76 -2.59 -2.11
CA PRO A 70 12.49 -2.72 -2.81
C PRO A 70 11.50 -1.61 -2.47
N LEU A 71 10.48 -1.45 -3.32
CA LEU A 71 9.38 -0.52 -3.06
C LEU A 71 8.71 -0.88 -1.73
N SER A 72 8.84 0.03 -0.77
CA SER A 72 8.37 -0.16 0.60
C SER A 72 7.51 1.02 1.01
N ILE A 73 6.50 0.74 1.83
CA ILE A 73 5.61 1.76 2.39
C ILE A 73 5.81 1.85 3.90
N GLU A 74 5.53 3.03 4.44
CA GLU A 74 5.54 3.23 5.88
C GLU A 74 4.20 2.79 6.47
N LEU A 75 4.28 2.04 7.56
CA LEU A 75 3.15 1.50 8.30
C LEU A 75 3.24 2.00 9.74
N GLY A 76 2.22 2.71 10.20
CA GLY A 76 2.19 3.30 11.54
C GLY A 76 0.98 4.22 11.72
N PRO A 77 0.86 4.89 12.88
CA PRO A 77 -0.26 5.79 13.16
C PRO A 77 -0.33 6.96 12.17
N GLY A 78 -1.52 7.23 11.62
CA GLY A 78 -1.79 8.28 10.63
C GLY A 78 -2.09 7.77 9.21
N LEU A 79 -2.27 6.46 9.04
CA LEU A 79 -2.70 5.85 7.77
C LEU A 79 -4.22 5.97 7.56
N LEU A 80 -5.00 5.84 8.63
CA LEU A 80 -6.46 6.01 8.55
C LEU A 80 -6.85 7.47 8.36
N ASN A 81 -8.07 7.68 7.86
CA ASN A 81 -8.61 9.01 7.57
C ASN A 81 -7.72 9.79 6.59
N ASN A 82 -7.18 9.09 5.59
CA ASN A 82 -6.26 9.65 4.63
C ASN A 82 -6.46 9.05 3.24
N ILE A 83 -5.99 9.79 2.24
CA ILE A 83 -5.99 9.39 0.85
C ILE A 83 -4.58 9.49 0.28
N TYR A 84 -4.15 8.39 -0.33
CA TYR A 84 -2.83 8.21 -0.91
C TYR A 84 -2.90 8.05 -2.42
N ASP A 85 -1.83 8.42 -3.12
CA ASP A 85 -1.61 7.96 -4.48
C ASP A 85 -1.14 6.48 -4.52
N GLY A 86 -0.90 5.97 -5.73
CA GLY A 86 -0.48 4.58 -5.92
C GLY A 86 0.88 4.19 -5.32
N ILE A 87 1.68 5.14 -4.81
CA ILE A 87 2.98 4.90 -4.16
C ILE A 87 3.00 5.44 -2.72
N ALA A 88 1.83 5.52 -2.09
CA ALA A 88 1.64 5.95 -0.70
C ALA A 88 2.02 7.40 -0.39
N ARG A 89 1.96 8.33 -1.36
CA ARG A 89 2.09 9.77 -1.09
C ARG A 89 0.72 10.38 -0.74
N PRO A 90 0.58 11.12 0.36
CA PRO A 90 -0.70 11.70 0.76
C PRO A 90 -1.13 12.82 -0.19
N LEU A 91 -2.30 12.69 -0.82
CA LEU A 91 -2.74 13.64 -1.86
C LEU A 91 -2.97 15.06 -1.33
N HIS A 92 -3.44 15.20 -0.10
CA HIS A 92 -3.65 16.52 0.51
C HIS A 92 -2.33 17.30 0.66
N ARG A 93 -1.23 16.61 1.01
CA ARG A 93 0.10 17.21 1.11
C ARG A 93 0.70 17.52 -0.25
N ILE A 94 0.44 16.68 -1.25
CA ILE A 94 0.78 16.98 -2.64
C ILE A 94 0.08 18.28 -3.07
N ALA A 95 -1.20 18.44 -2.75
CA ALA A 95 -1.95 19.64 -3.10
C ALA A 95 -1.42 20.89 -2.39
N GLU A 96 -1.00 20.78 -1.12
CA GLU A 96 -0.34 21.86 -0.39
C GLU A 96 0.99 22.30 -1.04
N GLU A 97 1.77 21.37 -1.59
CA GLU A 97 3.09 21.66 -2.19
C GLU A 97 3.02 22.09 -3.65
N ALA A 98 2.13 21.47 -4.44
CA ALA A 98 2.10 21.60 -5.91
C ALA A 98 0.81 22.25 -6.47
N GLY A 99 -0.20 22.49 -5.63
CA GLY A 99 -1.51 23.02 -6.03
C GLY A 99 -2.45 21.96 -6.61
N ASP A 100 -3.36 22.37 -7.49
CA ASP A 100 -4.44 21.51 -8.01
C ASP A 100 -3.95 20.37 -8.94
N PHE A 101 -2.70 20.43 -9.40
CA PHE A 101 -2.11 19.46 -10.31
C PHE A 101 -0.93 18.73 -9.66
N ILE A 102 -0.82 17.43 -9.94
CA ILE A 102 0.28 16.60 -9.45
C ILE A 102 1.50 16.85 -10.33
N THR A 103 2.52 17.49 -9.79
CA THR A 103 3.82 17.66 -10.45
C THR A 103 4.72 16.44 -10.21
N ARG A 104 5.80 16.36 -10.97
CA ARG A 104 6.73 15.22 -10.96
C ARG A 104 7.80 15.38 -9.89
N GLY A 105 8.31 14.27 -9.38
CA GLY A 105 9.47 14.23 -8.48
C GLY A 105 9.16 14.69 -7.06
N ILE A 106 7.88 14.85 -6.70
CA ILE A 106 7.45 15.16 -5.33
C ILE A 106 7.77 13.97 -4.42
N LYS A 107 8.51 14.24 -3.34
CA LYS A 107 8.92 13.26 -2.32
C LYS A 107 8.31 13.62 -0.99
N LEU A 108 7.20 12.97 -0.67
CA LEU A 108 6.49 13.15 0.58
C LEU A 108 6.45 11.84 1.37
N PRO A 109 6.69 11.86 2.69
CA PRO A 109 6.49 10.69 3.54
C PRO A 109 5.00 10.31 3.60
N ALA A 110 4.72 9.02 3.79
CA ALA A 110 3.35 8.54 3.90
C ALA A 110 2.70 8.94 5.24
N LEU A 111 3.50 9.00 6.31
CA LEU A 111 3.06 9.34 7.65
C LEU A 111 3.41 10.79 8.03
N PRO A 112 2.56 11.47 8.83
CA PRO A 112 2.81 12.84 9.27
C PRO A 112 4.02 12.92 10.21
N ARG A 113 4.91 13.91 10.00
CA ARG A 113 6.13 14.14 10.80
C ARG A 113 5.99 15.25 11.83
N ASP A 114 4.88 15.94 11.77
CA ASP A 114 4.52 17.09 12.58
C ASP A 114 3.50 16.71 13.66
N LYS A 115 2.64 15.72 13.39
CA LYS A 115 1.66 15.19 14.35
C LYS A 115 2.33 14.39 15.47
N LYS A 116 1.94 14.67 16.71
CA LYS A 116 2.29 13.86 17.88
C LYS A 116 1.14 12.96 18.26
N PHE A 117 1.48 11.73 18.59
CA PHE A 117 0.58 10.68 19.03
C PHE A 117 0.89 10.32 20.47
N GLU A 118 -0.14 10.05 21.26
CA GLU A 118 0.02 9.60 22.64
C GLU A 118 0.21 8.08 22.66
N PHE A 119 1.44 7.65 22.91
CA PHE A 119 1.82 6.24 22.99
C PHE A 119 1.66 5.74 24.44
N VAL A 120 0.94 4.64 24.59
CA VAL A 120 0.74 3.93 25.86
C VAL A 120 1.34 2.53 25.72
N ALA A 121 2.32 2.19 26.56
CA ALA A 121 2.96 0.88 26.46
C ALA A 121 2.11 -0.21 27.14
N GLU A 122 2.08 -1.40 26.54
CA GLU A 122 1.47 -2.60 27.13
C GLU A 122 2.53 -3.63 27.58
N ILE A 123 3.80 -3.39 27.24
CA ILE A 123 4.95 -4.23 27.61
C ILE A 123 5.69 -3.70 28.83
N LYS A 124 6.52 -4.56 29.43
CA LYS A 124 7.37 -4.21 30.57
C LYS A 124 8.85 -4.25 30.23
N LYS A 125 9.64 -3.39 30.87
CA LYS A 125 11.11 -3.46 30.81
C LYS A 125 11.60 -4.83 31.31
N GLY A 126 12.49 -5.44 30.55
CA GLY A 126 13.01 -6.79 30.79
C GLY A 126 12.22 -7.92 30.12
N GLN A 127 11.08 -7.62 29.47
CA GLN A 127 10.30 -8.61 28.73
C GLN A 127 11.01 -9.00 27.41
N GLU A 128 11.02 -10.29 27.10
CA GLU A 128 11.45 -10.78 25.78
C GLU A 128 10.28 -10.67 24.80
N VAL A 129 10.55 -10.10 23.62
CA VAL A 129 9.56 -9.88 22.57
C VAL A 129 10.10 -10.37 21.22
N LYS A 130 9.19 -10.78 20.34
CA LYS A 130 9.44 -11.24 18.97
C LYS A 130 8.51 -10.54 17.99
N GLY A 131 8.81 -10.67 16.70
CA GLY A 131 8.00 -10.10 15.62
C GLY A 131 6.50 -10.44 15.75
N GLY A 132 5.66 -9.41 15.66
CA GLY A 132 4.21 -9.49 15.85
C GLY A 132 3.72 -9.27 17.29
N ASP A 133 4.60 -9.24 18.29
CA ASP A 133 4.18 -8.91 19.66
C ASP A 133 3.76 -7.44 19.75
N VAL A 134 2.69 -7.17 20.51
CA VAL A 134 2.20 -5.80 20.78
C VAL A 134 3.13 -5.12 21.77
N LEU A 135 3.67 -3.97 21.38
CA LEU A 135 4.50 -3.11 22.23
C LEU A 135 3.65 -2.17 23.10
N GLY A 136 2.55 -1.72 22.52
CA GLY A 136 1.65 -0.74 23.09
C GLY A 136 0.70 -0.26 22.02
N TYR A 137 0.06 0.88 22.25
CA TYR A 137 -0.91 1.42 21.33
C TYR A 137 -0.95 2.94 21.30
N VAL A 138 -1.60 3.45 20.26
CA VAL A 138 -1.96 4.84 20.05
C VAL A 138 -3.44 4.89 19.67
N GLN A 139 -4.18 5.87 20.18
CA GLN A 139 -5.51 6.15 19.66
C GLN A 139 -5.37 6.94 18.34
N GLU A 140 -5.52 6.26 17.19
CA GLU A 140 -5.28 6.86 15.87
C GLU A 140 -6.46 7.71 15.39
N THR A 141 -7.67 7.17 15.54
CA THR A 141 -8.96 7.84 15.31
C THR A 141 -9.84 7.67 16.55
N GLU A 142 -11.05 8.25 16.60
CA GLU A 142 -11.89 8.06 17.78
C GLU A 142 -12.40 6.62 17.92
N VAL A 143 -12.36 5.86 16.82
CA VAL A 143 -12.81 4.47 16.75
C VAL A 143 -11.66 3.48 16.89
N ILE A 144 -10.51 3.75 16.25
CA ILE A 144 -9.46 2.73 16.07
C ILE A 144 -8.29 2.93 17.03
N LYS A 145 -8.00 1.86 17.78
CA LYS A 145 -6.83 1.71 18.65
C LYS A 145 -5.68 1.09 17.83
N HIS A 146 -4.73 1.90 17.42
CA HIS A 146 -3.60 1.44 16.63
C HIS A 146 -2.56 0.75 17.50
N TYR A 147 -2.41 -0.56 17.33
CA TYR A 147 -1.39 -1.33 18.04
C TYR A 147 -0.04 -1.19 17.36
N VAL A 148 0.98 -0.80 18.13
CA VAL A 148 2.36 -0.75 17.66
C VAL A 148 2.96 -2.14 17.85
N LEU A 149 3.30 -2.81 16.75
CA LEU A 149 3.81 -4.17 16.75
C LEU A 149 5.34 -4.20 16.61
N VAL A 150 5.98 -5.21 17.20
CA VAL A 150 7.39 -5.52 16.89
C VAL A 150 7.49 -5.90 15.39
N PRO A 151 8.39 -5.29 14.61
CA PRO A 151 8.57 -5.65 13.21
C PRO A 151 8.88 -7.15 13.05
N PRO A 152 8.38 -7.84 12.01
CA PRO A 152 8.42 -9.30 11.94
C PRO A 152 9.81 -9.96 12.07
N ASN A 153 10.87 -9.27 11.62
CA ASN A 153 12.24 -9.78 11.63
C ASN A 153 13.03 -9.40 12.89
N VAL A 154 12.39 -8.79 13.88
CA VAL A 154 13.02 -8.28 15.11
C VAL A 154 12.66 -9.17 16.29
N LYS A 155 13.65 -9.44 17.15
CA LYS A 155 13.48 -10.09 18.44
C LYS A 155 14.50 -9.54 19.44
N GLY A 156 14.15 -9.50 20.71
CA GLY A 156 15.07 -9.04 21.75
C GLY A 156 14.37 -8.79 23.09
N VAL A 157 15.13 -8.28 24.05
CA VAL A 157 14.64 -7.95 25.38
C VAL A 157 14.47 -6.45 25.51
N VAL A 158 13.32 -6.00 26.01
CA VAL A 158 13.01 -4.57 26.19
C VAL A 158 13.93 -3.95 27.26
N THR A 159 14.72 -2.95 26.89
CA THR A 159 15.65 -2.24 27.80
C THR A 159 15.15 -0.86 28.20
N ASN A 160 14.44 -0.16 27.30
CA ASN A 160 13.87 1.14 27.58
C ASN A 160 12.49 1.28 26.93
N ILE A 161 11.60 2.04 27.59
CA ILE A 161 10.26 2.36 27.12
C ILE A 161 10.06 3.85 27.40
N GLU A 162 9.65 4.61 26.38
CA GLU A 162 9.32 6.03 26.46
C GLU A 162 7.84 6.19 26.12
N GLU A 163 7.03 6.46 27.14
CA GLU A 163 5.59 6.71 27.01
C GLU A 163 5.29 8.20 26.84
N GLY A 164 4.10 8.49 26.30
CA GLY A 164 3.57 9.85 26.16
C GLY A 164 3.54 10.32 24.71
N LYS A 165 3.55 11.66 24.53
CA LYS A 165 3.36 12.29 23.22
C LYS A 165 4.66 12.27 22.41
N ALA A 166 4.70 11.42 21.39
CA ALA A 166 5.83 11.26 20.49
C ALA A 166 5.41 11.39 19.02
N LYS A 167 6.35 11.70 18.13
CA LYS A 167 6.14 11.61 16.67
C LYS A 167 6.37 10.18 16.18
N VAL A 168 5.87 9.89 14.98
CA VAL A 168 5.96 8.53 14.40
C VAL A 168 7.40 8.03 14.17
N ASP A 169 8.36 8.94 14.04
CA ASP A 169 9.80 8.72 13.85
C ASP A 169 10.65 8.94 15.12
N GLU A 170 10.00 9.29 16.24
CA GLU A 170 10.67 9.34 17.52
C GLU A 170 10.81 7.92 18.10
N LYS A 171 11.92 7.68 18.79
CA LYS A 171 12.22 6.38 19.38
C LYS A 171 11.34 6.21 20.62
N ILE A 172 10.52 5.17 20.63
CA ILE A 172 9.65 4.87 21.76
C ILE A 172 10.17 3.70 22.59
N ILE A 173 10.88 2.76 21.97
CA ILE A 173 11.31 1.52 22.63
C ILE A 173 12.74 1.16 22.21
N GLU A 174 13.54 0.74 23.18
CA GLU A 174 14.85 0.12 22.93
C GLU A 174 14.78 -1.37 23.24
N LEU A 175 15.21 -2.19 22.29
CA LEU A 175 15.40 -3.63 22.45
C LEU A 175 16.89 -3.98 22.45
N LYS A 176 17.25 -5.01 23.21
CA LYS A 176 18.57 -5.64 23.20
C LYS A 176 18.49 -7.03 22.58
N ALA A 177 19.16 -7.22 21.46
CA ALA A 177 19.29 -8.49 20.76
C ALA A 177 20.75 -8.96 20.84
N GLY A 178 21.09 -9.73 21.88
CA GLY A 178 22.47 -10.10 22.18
C GLY A 178 23.33 -8.87 22.52
N SER A 179 24.32 -8.55 21.69
CA SER A 179 25.18 -7.36 21.84
C SER A 179 24.64 -6.12 21.11
N LYS A 180 23.63 -6.26 20.25
CA LYS A 180 23.07 -5.15 19.46
C LYS A 180 21.90 -4.50 20.18
N LYS A 181 21.86 -3.16 20.15
CA LYS A 181 20.70 -2.35 20.53
C LYS A 181 19.89 -2.01 19.28
N ILE A 182 18.58 -2.19 19.34
CA ILE A 182 17.64 -1.90 18.27
C ILE A 182 16.66 -0.87 18.81
N ASN A 183 16.57 0.30 18.17
CA ASN A 183 15.58 1.30 18.51
C ASN A 183 14.34 1.07 17.64
N LEU A 184 13.17 1.07 18.26
CA LEU A 184 11.89 0.97 17.60
C LEU A 184 11.16 2.32 17.67
N GLU A 185 10.54 2.67 16.56
CA GLU A 185 9.69 3.83 16.34
C GLU A 185 8.22 3.35 16.27
N MET A 186 7.28 4.28 16.22
CA MET A 186 5.86 3.91 15.98
C MET A 186 5.59 3.52 14.52
N LYS A 187 6.54 3.78 13.62
CA LYS A 187 6.48 3.37 12.21
C LYS A 187 7.39 2.19 11.92
N GLN A 188 7.00 1.39 10.93
CA GLN A 188 7.84 0.39 10.28
C GLN A 188 7.77 0.55 8.76
N GLU A 189 8.78 0.07 8.05
CA GLU A 189 8.75 -0.01 6.58
C GLU A 189 8.53 -1.45 6.16
N TRP A 190 7.67 -1.68 5.16
CA TRP A 190 7.45 -3.01 4.61
C TRP A 190 7.40 -3.01 3.08
N PRO A 191 8.09 -3.95 2.41
CA PRO A 191 8.12 -4.02 0.97
C PRO A 191 6.81 -4.57 0.40
N VAL A 192 6.14 -3.81 -0.47
CA VAL A 192 4.74 -4.06 -0.85
C VAL A 192 4.52 -5.34 -1.67
N ARG A 193 5.57 -5.82 -2.33
CA ARG A 193 5.55 -7.05 -3.14
C ARG A 193 5.67 -8.33 -2.31
N PHE A 194 6.05 -8.23 -1.03
CA PHE A 194 6.15 -9.38 -0.13
C PHE A 194 4.98 -9.37 0.85
N ALA A 195 4.28 -10.49 0.93
CA ALA A 195 3.21 -10.67 1.92
C ALA A 195 3.77 -10.56 3.34
N ARG A 196 3.04 -9.89 4.23
CA ARG A 196 3.39 -9.85 5.65
C ARG A 196 3.22 -11.25 6.27
N PRO A 197 4.19 -11.71 7.07
CA PRO A 197 4.20 -13.07 7.58
C PRO A 197 3.07 -13.31 8.58
N PHE A 198 2.54 -14.52 8.58
CA PHE A 198 1.55 -15.00 9.54
C PHE A 198 1.98 -16.37 10.09
N LYS A 199 1.41 -16.77 11.23
CA LYS A 199 1.74 -18.03 11.89
C LYS A 199 1.07 -19.23 11.22
N GLU A 200 -0.25 -19.13 11.06
CA GLU A 200 -1.09 -20.16 10.46
C GLU A 200 -2.29 -19.51 9.76
N ARG A 201 -2.78 -20.13 8.69
CA ARG A 201 -3.98 -19.68 8.00
C ARG A 201 -5.16 -20.50 8.47
N LEU A 202 -6.16 -19.81 9.02
CA LEU A 202 -7.36 -20.44 9.54
C LEU A 202 -8.42 -20.55 8.45
N LYS A 203 -9.34 -21.51 8.60
CA LYS A 203 -10.48 -21.61 7.68
C LYS A 203 -11.52 -20.54 8.04
N PRO A 204 -11.93 -19.69 7.10
CA PRO A 204 -12.90 -18.64 7.38
C PRO A 204 -14.28 -19.27 7.63
N ASN A 205 -14.80 -19.09 8.84
CA ASN A 205 -16.07 -19.69 9.29
C ASN A 205 -17.07 -18.67 9.87
N ILE A 206 -16.68 -17.41 10.00
CA ILE A 206 -17.53 -16.31 10.46
C ILE A 206 -18.08 -15.59 9.23
N PRO A 207 -19.41 -15.44 9.05
CA PRO A 207 -19.96 -14.68 7.93
C PRO A 207 -19.61 -13.20 8.05
N LEU A 208 -19.26 -12.57 6.92
CA LEU A 208 -19.18 -11.12 6.79
C LEU A 208 -20.60 -10.58 6.58
N VAL A 209 -21.07 -9.74 7.48
CA VAL A 209 -22.41 -9.13 7.39
C VAL A 209 -22.27 -7.86 6.56
N THR A 210 -22.83 -7.87 5.36
CA THR A 210 -22.72 -6.77 4.40
C THR A 210 -23.86 -5.76 4.48
N GLY A 211 -24.97 -6.12 5.12
CA GLY A 211 -26.20 -5.35 5.15
C GLY A 211 -26.99 -5.41 3.82
N GLN A 212 -26.50 -6.14 2.82
CA GLN A 212 -27.17 -6.30 1.53
C GLN A 212 -27.87 -7.65 1.49
N ARG A 213 -29.20 -7.65 1.42
CA ARG A 213 -30.04 -8.88 1.47
C ARG A 213 -29.56 -9.98 0.51
N VAL A 214 -29.18 -9.61 -0.71
CA VAL A 214 -28.74 -10.57 -1.73
C VAL A 214 -27.41 -11.24 -1.38
N PHE A 215 -26.44 -10.48 -0.87
CA PHE A 215 -25.14 -11.01 -0.45
C PHE A 215 -25.29 -11.81 0.84
N ASP A 216 -25.99 -11.29 1.83
CA ASP A 216 -26.10 -11.95 3.14
C ASP A 216 -26.92 -13.25 3.07
N THR A 217 -27.91 -13.35 2.17
CA THR A 217 -28.82 -14.51 2.09
C THR A 217 -28.37 -15.58 1.09
N PHE A 218 -27.96 -15.17 -0.13
CA PHE A 218 -27.74 -16.12 -1.23
C PHE A 218 -26.27 -16.31 -1.58
N PHE A 219 -25.46 -15.27 -1.40
CA PHE A 219 -24.05 -15.26 -1.80
C PHE A 219 -23.15 -14.84 -0.63
N THR A 220 -23.38 -15.46 0.52
CA THR A 220 -22.73 -15.09 1.78
C THR A 220 -21.22 -15.29 1.68
N MET A 221 -20.47 -14.27 2.09
CA MET A 221 -19.02 -14.34 2.20
C MET A 221 -18.63 -14.56 3.66
N ALA A 222 -17.56 -15.30 3.90
CA ALA A 222 -16.96 -15.36 5.22
C ALA A 222 -15.91 -14.25 5.39
N LYS A 223 -15.65 -13.81 6.62
CA LYS A 223 -14.52 -12.93 6.97
C LYS A 223 -13.22 -13.66 6.64
N GLY A 224 -12.35 -13.02 5.85
CA GLY A 224 -11.18 -13.65 5.22
C GLY A 224 -11.47 -14.33 3.87
N GLY A 225 -12.73 -14.35 3.43
CA GLY A 225 -13.11 -14.82 2.10
C GLY A 225 -12.72 -13.84 1.00
N THR A 226 -12.70 -14.34 -0.23
CA THR A 226 -12.50 -13.53 -1.45
C THR A 226 -13.73 -13.63 -2.34
N ALA A 227 -14.09 -12.52 -2.98
CA ALA A 227 -15.17 -12.49 -3.97
C ALA A 227 -14.85 -11.55 -5.12
N CYS A 228 -15.57 -11.77 -6.21
CA CYS A 228 -15.52 -10.94 -7.40
C CYS A 228 -16.92 -10.40 -7.70
N ILE A 229 -16.99 -9.14 -8.14
CA ILE A 229 -18.22 -8.52 -8.65
C ILE A 229 -17.98 -8.19 -10.13
N PRO A 230 -17.97 -9.19 -11.02
CA PRO A 230 -17.85 -8.96 -12.45
C PRO A 230 -19.15 -8.34 -12.99
N GLY A 231 -19.04 -7.50 -14.02
CA GLY A 231 -20.21 -6.94 -14.67
C GLY A 231 -19.86 -5.90 -15.73
N PRO A 232 -20.79 -5.60 -16.65
CA PRO A 232 -20.57 -4.60 -17.70
C PRO A 232 -20.41 -3.19 -17.12
N PHE A 233 -20.02 -2.25 -17.98
CA PHE A 233 -19.98 -0.84 -17.61
C PHE A 233 -21.39 -0.35 -17.20
N GLY A 234 -21.48 0.45 -16.13
CA GLY A 234 -22.75 0.97 -15.63
C GLY A 234 -23.61 -0.01 -14.82
N ALA A 235 -23.16 -1.26 -14.61
CA ALA A 235 -23.93 -2.27 -13.86
C ALA A 235 -24.00 -2.05 -12.33
N GLY A 236 -23.49 -0.93 -11.81
CA GLY A 236 -23.49 -0.64 -10.37
C GLY A 236 -22.38 -1.35 -9.56
N LYS A 237 -21.25 -1.70 -10.18
CA LYS A 237 -20.09 -2.30 -9.48
C LYS A 237 -19.57 -1.40 -8.35
N THR A 238 -19.24 -0.16 -8.67
CA THR A 238 -18.74 0.86 -7.73
C THR A 238 -19.76 1.14 -6.62
N VAL A 239 -21.04 1.28 -6.98
CA VAL A 239 -22.14 1.43 -6.01
C VAL A 239 -22.20 0.24 -5.04
N SER A 240 -22.07 -0.99 -5.54
CA SER A 240 -22.06 -2.19 -4.69
C SER A 240 -20.86 -2.20 -3.74
N GLN A 241 -19.68 -1.81 -4.21
CA GLN A 241 -18.49 -1.70 -3.36
C GLN A 241 -18.61 -0.58 -2.31
N HIS A 242 -19.24 0.55 -2.66
CA HIS A 242 -19.54 1.62 -1.70
C HIS A 242 -20.46 1.11 -0.59
N GLN A 243 -21.49 0.34 -0.94
CA GLN A 243 -22.38 -0.26 0.06
C GLN A 243 -21.63 -1.25 0.96
N LEU A 244 -20.72 -2.04 0.42
CA LEU A 244 -19.88 -2.93 1.21
C LEU A 244 -18.94 -2.16 2.15
N ALA A 245 -18.32 -1.08 1.67
CA ALA A 245 -17.46 -0.23 2.50
C ALA A 245 -18.25 0.42 3.66
N LYS A 246 -19.47 0.88 3.37
CA LYS A 246 -20.36 1.57 4.31
C LYS A 246 -20.95 0.65 5.38
N TRP A 247 -21.45 -0.52 4.98
CA TRP A 247 -22.32 -1.35 5.82
C TRP A 247 -21.67 -2.64 6.32
N SER A 248 -20.49 -3.02 5.81
CA SER A 248 -19.82 -4.23 6.29
C SER A 248 -19.42 -4.10 7.76
N ASP A 249 -19.52 -5.21 8.48
CA ASP A 249 -19.08 -5.36 9.88
C ASP A 249 -17.56 -5.57 10.02
N ALA A 250 -16.78 -5.17 9.01
CA ALA A 250 -15.32 -5.06 9.11
C ALA A 250 -14.94 -3.87 10.00
N ASP A 251 -13.81 -3.97 10.69
CA ASP A 251 -13.32 -2.91 11.57
C ASP A 251 -12.58 -1.83 10.78
N ILE A 252 -11.91 -2.22 9.68
CA ILE A 252 -11.13 -1.31 8.83
C ILE A 252 -11.47 -1.55 7.37
N VAL A 253 -11.55 -0.45 6.60
CA VAL A 253 -11.82 -0.47 5.17
C VAL A 253 -10.61 0.08 4.42
N VAL A 254 -10.11 -0.67 3.45
CA VAL A 254 -9.07 -0.21 2.51
C VAL A 254 -9.66 -0.18 1.11
N PHE A 255 -9.82 1.01 0.54
CA PHE A 255 -10.43 1.18 -0.77
C PHE A 255 -9.38 1.59 -1.80
N ILE A 256 -9.18 0.78 -2.83
CA ILE A 256 -8.22 0.99 -3.90
C ILE A 256 -8.98 1.38 -5.17
N GLY A 257 -8.94 2.65 -5.53
CA GLY A 257 -9.35 3.16 -6.83
C GLY A 257 -8.23 3.01 -7.85
N CYS A 258 -8.13 1.84 -8.49
CA CYS A 258 -7.18 1.51 -9.53
C CYS A 258 -7.75 1.76 -10.94
N GLY A 259 -7.31 2.86 -11.55
CA GLY A 259 -7.65 3.21 -12.94
C GLY A 259 -9.07 3.74 -13.13
N GLU A 260 -9.73 4.18 -12.06
CA GLU A 260 -11.11 4.69 -12.09
C GLU A 260 -11.17 6.19 -12.44
N ARG A 261 -12.38 6.74 -12.53
CA ARG A 261 -12.57 8.17 -12.81
C ARG A 261 -12.25 9.00 -11.57
N GLY A 262 -11.65 10.17 -11.77
CA GLY A 262 -11.39 11.11 -10.68
C GLY A 262 -12.66 11.47 -9.90
N ASN A 263 -13.78 11.68 -10.61
CA ASN A 263 -15.06 12.01 -9.99
C ASN A 263 -15.58 10.93 -9.04
N GLU A 264 -15.37 9.65 -9.33
CA GLU A 264 -15.79 8.53 -8.48
C GLU A 264 -14.97 8.55 -7.16
N MET A 265 -13.67 8.83 -7.24
CA MET A 265 -12.83 9.01 -6.04
C MET A 265 -13.19 10.27 -5.25
N THR A 266 -13.53 11.37 -5.94
CA THR A 266 -13.99 12.60 -5.29
C THR A 266 -15.32 12.41 -4.58
N GLU A 267 -16.25 11.66 -5.17
CA GLU A 267 -17.53 11.31 -4.54
C GLU A 267 -17.30 10.55 -3.23
N VAL A 268 -16.40 9.56 -3.21
CA VAL A 268 -16.01 8.86 -1.98
C VAL A 268 -15.47 9.82 -0.91
N LEU A 269 -14.60 10.76 -1.29
CA LEU A 269 -14.04 11.75 -0.37
C LEU A 269 -15.08 12.71 0.21
N ILE A 270 -16.13 13.03 -0.54
CA ILE A 270 -17.21 13.91 -0.09
C ILE A 270 -18.21 13.13 0.77
N GLU A 271 -18.56 11.90 0.39
CA GLU A 271 -19.59 11.13 1.08
C GLU A 271 -19.08 10.49 2.38
N PHE A 272 -17.88 9.93 2.41
CA PHE A 272 -17.41 9.11 3.55
C PHE A 272 -17.26 9.90 4.87
N PRO A 273 -16.90 11.20 4.86
CA PRO A 273 -16.92 12.02 6.08
C PRO A 273 -18.33 12.30 6.61
N GLU A 274 -19.33 12.38 5.74
CA GLU A 274 -20.73 12.66 6.12
C GLU A 274 -21.48 11.40 6.57
N LEU A 275 -21.07 10.24 6.06
CA LEU A 275 -21.68 8.96 6.37
C LEU A 275 -21.20 8.44 7.72
N LYS A 276 -22.15 8.27 8.63
CA LYS A 276 -21.89 7.69 9.96
C LYS A 276 -21.96 6.18 9.91
N ASP A 277 -20.92 5.53 10.42
CA ASP A 277 -20.93 4.10 10.65
C ASP A 277 -22.01 3.75 11.70
N PRO A 278 -22.97 2.88 11.40
CA PRO A 278 -24.02 2.47 12.33
C PRO A 278 -23.51 1.84 13.64
N ARG A 279 -22.32 1.23 13.62
CA ARG A 279 -21.71 0.57 14.80
C ARG A 279 -21.12 1.57 15.79
N THR A 280 -20.54 2.65 15.28
CA THR A 280 -19.71 3.58 16.07
C THR A 280 -20.32 4.98 16.19
N GLY A 281 -21.23 5.33 15.29
CA GLY A 281 -21.81 6.67 15.17
C GLY A 281 -20.83 7.72 14.65
N LYS A 282 -19.61 7.33 14.28
CA LYS A 282 -18.54 8.20 13.78
C LYS A 282 -18.48 8.18 12.25
N PRO A 283 -17.87 9.19 11.61
CA PRO A 283 -17.64 9.19 10.17
C PRO A 283 -16.94 7.92 9.69
N LEU A 284 -17.41 7.37 8.58
CA LEU A 284 -16.82 6.16 7.96
C LEU A 284 -15.34 6.37 7.61
N MET A 285 -14.96 7.61 7.31
CA MET A 285 -13.57 7.98 7.04
C MET A 285 -12.62 7.67 8.21
N GLU A 286 -13.09 7.64 9.47
CA GLU A 286 -12.26 7.33 10.64
C GLU A 286 -11.75 5.88 10.70
N ARG A 287 -12.32 4.98 9.91
CA ARG A 287 -11.87 3.58 9.79
C ARG A 287 -11.43 3.23 8.37
N THR A 288 -11.29 4.22 7.50
CA THR A 288 -11.02 4.01 6.08
C THR A 288 -9.65 4.57 5.68
N CYS A 289 -8.94 3.81 4.84
CA CYS A 289 -7.77 4.27 4.10
C CYS A 289 -8.08 4.19 2.60
N LEU A 290 -7.90 5.30 1.88
CA LEU A 290 -8.16 5.39 0.45
C LEU A 290 -6.83 5.40 -0.33
N ILE A 291 -6.75 4.60 -1.39
CA ILE A 291 -5.65 4.62 -2.34
C ILE A 291 -6.25 4.98 -3.70
N ALA A 292 -5.92 6.16 -4.20
CA ALA A 292 -6.44 6.68 -5.45
C ALA A 292 -5.36 6.69 -6.54
N LYS A 293 -5.61 5.94 -7.60
CA LYS A 293 -4.85 5.97 -8.83
C LYS A 293 -5.81 6.14 -10.00
N THR A 294 -6.09 7.37 -10.40
CA THR A 294 -7.04 7.66 -11.47
C THR A 294 -6.54 7.20 -12.84
N SER A 295 -7.47 7.01 -13.78
CA SER A 295 -7.19 6.57 -15.16
C SER A 295 -6.16 7.43 -15.91
N ASN A 296 -6.12 8.74 -15.66
CA ASN A 296 -5.21 9.70 -16.29
C ASN A 296 -3.82 9.78 -15.63
N MET A 297 -3.60 9.10 -14.50
CA MET A 297 -2.29 9.02 -13.88
C MET A 297 -1.41 7.91 -14.51
N PRO A 298 -0.08 7.93 -14.31
CA PRO A 298 0.83 6.96 -14.92
C PRO A 298 0.44 5.49 -14.73
N VAL A 299 0.41 4.74 -15.82
CA VAL A 299 -0.12 3.36 -15.89
C VAL A 299 0.62 2.42 -14.94
N ALA A 300 1.95 2.53 -14.87
CA ALA A 300 2.80 1.72 -14.01
C ALA A 300 2.38 1.75 -12.53
N ALA A 301 1.92 2.91 -12.05
CA ALA A 301 1.57 3.07 -10.64
C ALA A 301 0.18 2.50 -10.28
N ARG A 302 -0.57 1.96 -11.26
CA ARG A 302 -1.77 1.15 -11.01
C ARG A 302 -1.42 -0.18 -10.35
N GLU A 303 -0.31 -0.80 -10.75
CA GLU A 303 0.17 -2.01 -10.08
C GLU A 303 0.62 -1.69 -8.64
N ALA A 304 1.35 -0.59 -8.46
CA ALA A 304 1.82 -0.16 -7.15
C ALA A 304 0.65 0.13 -6.19
N SER A 305 -0.46 0.70 -6.67
CA SER A 305 -1.63 1.00 -5.81
C SER A 305 -2.27 -0.27 -5.23
N VAL A 306 -2.35 -1.33 -6.04
CA VAL A 306 -2.90 -2.63 -5.60
C VAL A 306 -2.04 -3.24 -4.50
N TYR A 307 -0.72 -3.28 -4.69
CA TYR A 307 0.21 -3.83 -3.69
C TYR A 307 0.30 -2.95 -2.42
N THR A 308 0.19 -1.64 -2.56
CA THR A 308 0.15 -0.70 -1.44
C THR A 308 -1.07 -0.98 -0.57
N GLY A 309 -2.27 -1.03 -1.16
CA GLY A 309 -3.50 -1.26 -0.41
C GLY A 309 -3.55 -2.62 0.29
N ILE A 310 -3.15 -3.72 -0.36
CA ILE A 310 -3.10 -5.04 0.31
C ILE A 310 -2.08 -5.08 1.45
N THR A 311 -0.97 -4.36 1.35
CA THR A 311 0.05 -4.31 2.41
C THR A 311 -0.46 -3.52 3.63
N ILE A 312 -1.22 -2.45 3.41
CA ILE A 312 -1.93 -1.73 4.47
C ILE A 312 -2.99 -2.63 5.12
N ALA A 313 -3.74 -3.38 4.32
CA ALA A 313 -4.75 -4.30 4.84
C ALA A 313 -4.12 -5.42 5.70
N GLU A 314 -3.03 -6.02 5.24
CA GLU A 314 -2.28 -7.01 6.03
C GLU A 314 -1.71 -6.42 7.32
N TYR A 315 -1.28 -5.16 7.31
CA TYR A 315 -0.75 -4.51 8.51
C TYR A 315 -1.80 -4.39 9.61
N TYR A 316 -3.01 -3.96 9.26
CA TYR A 316 -4.12 -3.89 10.22
C TYR A 316 -4.65 -5.26 10.61
N ARG A 317 -4.64 -6.25 9.69
CA ARG A 317 -4.92 -7.65 10.01
C ARG A 317 -3.97 -8.19 11.08
N ASP A 318 -2.68 -7.87 10.99
CA ASP A 318 -1.67 -8.32 11.97
C ASP A 318 -1.94 -7.78 13.39
N MET A 319 -2.71 -6.68 13.52
CA MET A 319 -3.16 -6.15 14.82
C MET A 319 -4.40 -6.88 15.38
N GLY A 320 -4.98 -7.81 14.61
CA GLY A 320 -6.20 -8.54 14.98
C GLY A 320 -7.51 -7.90 14.50
N TYR A 321 -7.44 -6.93 13.58
CA TYR A 321 -8.65 -6.32 13.00
C TYR A 321 -9.19 -7.11 11.80
N ASP A 322 -10.51 -7.11 11.66
CA ASP A 322 -11.18 -7.55 10.43
C ASP A 322 -11.08 -6.45 9.37
N VAL A 323 -10.35 -6.70 8.28
CA VAL A 323 -10.11 -5.69 7.23
C VAL A 323 -10.84 -6.06 5.93
N ALA A 324 -11.67 -5.15 5.43
CA ALA A 324 -12.29 -5.26 4.12
C ALA A 324 -11.48 -4.45 3.09
N LEU A 325 -10.96 -5.12 2.06
CA LEU A 325 -10.26 -4.48 0.95
C LEU A 325 -11.13 -4.49 -0.32
N MET A 326 -11.38 -3.31 -0.88
CA MET A 326 -12.04 -3.13 -2.17
C MET A 326 -11.02 -2.72 -3.22
N ALA A 327 -11.04 -3.36 -4.39
CA ALA A 327 -10.16 -3.03 -5.50
C ALA A 327 -10.99 -2.74 -6.77
N ASP A 328 -11.28 -1.46 -7.01
CA ASP A 328 -11.99 -0.97 -8.19
C ASP A 328 -11.00 -0.27 -9.12
N SER A 329 -10.54 -0.85 -10.23
CA SER A 329 -10.83 -2.19 -10.71
C SER A 329 -9.56 -2.99 -11.03
N THR A 330 -9.60 -4.29 -10.71
CA THR A 330 -8.52 -5.23 -11.04
C THR A 330 -8.32 -5.41 -12.55
N SER A 331 -9.33 -5.08 -13.36
CA SER A 331 -9.22 -5.06 -14.83
C SER A 331 -8.22 -4.02 -15.31
N ARG A 332 -8.23 -2.81 -14.72
CA ARG A 332 -7.28 -1.74 -15.06
C ARG A 332 -5.85 -2.03 -14.62
N TRP A 333 -5.70 -2.84 -13.57
CA TRP A 333 -4.41 -3.41 -13.18
C TRP A 333 -3.92 -4.44 -14.21
N ALA A 334 -4.78 -5.35 -14.67
CA ALA A 334 -4.43 -6.30 -15.72
C ALA A 334 -4.04 -5.61 -17.04
N GLU A 335 -4.76 -4.55 -17.43
CA GLU A 335 -4.40 -3.72 -18.57
C GLU A 335 -3.03 -3.06 -18.41
N ALA A 336 -2.69 -2.59 -17.21
CA ALA A 336 -1.37 -2.03 -16.94
C ALA A 336 -0.27 -3.09 -17.14
N MET A 337 -0.49 -4.31 -16.66
CA MET A 337 0.44 -5.43 -16.88
C MET A 337 0.58 -5.77 -18.37
N ARG A 338 -0.53 -5.74 -19.13
CA ARG A 338 -0.51 -5.90 -20.59
C ARG A 338 0.31 -4.83 -21.30
N GLU A 339 0.14 -3.56 -20.92
CA GLU A 339 0.89 -2.47 -21.52
C GLU A 339 2.39 -2.59 -21.24
N ILE A 340 2.76 -2.92 -19.99
CA ILE A 340 4.17 -3.11 -19.61
C ILE A 340 4.78 -4.28 -20.38
N SER A 341 4.10 -5.44 -20.41
CA SER A 341 4.55 -6.64 -21.13
C SER A 341 4.78 -6.37 -22.62
N ALA A 342 3.87 -5.63 -23.27
CA ALA A 342 4.02 -5.23 -24.67
C ALA A 342 5.24 -4.30 -24.89
N ARG A 343 5.56 -3.41 -23.95
CA ARG A 343 6.74 -2.53 -24.02
C ARG A 343 8.06 -3.28 -23.78
N LEU A 344 8.00 -4.39 -23.04
CA LEU A 344 9.11 -5.32 -22.86
C LEU A 344 9.32 -6.26 -24.05
N GLU A 345 8.42 -6.22 -25.05
CA GLU A 345 8.46 -7.12 -26.21
C GLU A 345 8.36 -8.60 -25.80
N GLU A 346 7.66 -8.88 -24.69
CA GLU A 346 7.34 -10.24 -24.27
C GLU A 346 6.33 -10.90 -25.22
N MET A 347 6.36 -12.23 -25.29
CA MET A 347 5.35 -12.97 -26.04
C MET A 347 3.98 -12.82 -25.36
N PRO A 348 2.97 -12.28 -26.06
CA PRO A 348 1.64 -12.12 -25.49
C PRO A 348 0.94 -13.48 -25.33
N GLY A 349 0.17 -13.62 -24.26
CA GLY A 349 -0.83 -14.66 -24.09
C GLY A 349 -2.17 -14.27 -24.72
N GLU A 350 -3.25 -14.82 -24.17
CA GLU A 350 -4.62 -14.50 -24.61
C GLU A 350 -4.94 -13.01 -24.48
N GLU A 351 -5.63 -12.44 -25.48
CA GLU A 351 -6.03 -11.03 -25.53
C GLU A 351 -4.88 -10.01 -25.32
N GLY A 352 -3.64 -10.44 -25.55
CA GLY A 352 -2.44 -9.63 -25.38
C GLY A 352 -1.89 -9.59 -23.96
N TYR A 353 -2.54 -10.22 -22.97
CA TYR A 353 -2.06 -10.22 -21.59
C TYR A 353 -0.77 -11.03 -21.42
N PRO A 354 0.09 -10.70 -20.43
CA PRO A 354 1.26 -11.51 -20.15
C PRO A 354 0.87 -12.91 -19.67
N ALA A 355 1.69 -13.92 -19.98
CA ALA A 355 1.48 -15.30 -19.54
C ALA A 355 1.42 -15.44 -18.00
N TYR A 356 2.00 -14.49 -17.25
CA TYR A 356 1.99 -14.47 -15.79
C TYR A 356 0.77 -13.77 -15.16
N LEU A 357 -0.25 -13.35 -15.94
CA LEU A 357 -1.42 -12.67 -15.40
C LEU A 357 -2.13 -13.50 -14.31
N ALA A 358 -2.39 -14.77 -14.60
CA ALA A 358 -3.11 -15.66 -13.67
C ALA A 358 -2.35 -15.86 -12.36
N SER A 359 -1.03 -16.05 -12.42
CA SER A 359 -0.21 -16.23 -11.21
C SER A 359 -0.11 -14.95 -10.39
N ARG A 360 -0.08 -13.77 -11.00
CA ARG A 360 -0.13 -12.47 -10.29
C ARG A 360 -1.45 -12.26 -9.59
N LEU A 361 -2.58 -12.53 -10.25
CA LEU A 361 -3.90 -12.43 -9.63
C LEU A 361 -4.06 -13.43 -8.48
N ALA A 362 -3.65 -14.69 -8.68
CA ALA A 362 -3.68 -15.71 -7.64
C ALA A 362 -2.84 -15.28 -6.42
N ALA A 363 -1.60 -14.83 -6.64
CA ALA A 363 -0.74 -14.35 -5.55
C ALA A 363 -1.34 -13.15 -4.79
N PHE A 364 -2.09 -12.29 -5.46
CA PHE A 364 -2.81 -11.18 -4.80
C PHE A 364 -3.98 -11.68 -3.96
N TYR A 365 -4.87 -12.52 -4.53
CA TYR A 365 -6.04 -13.02 -3.79
C TYR A 365 -5.66 -13.97 -2.65
N GLU A 366 -4.58 -14.74 -2.77
CA GLU A 366 -4.08 -15.63 -1.71
C GLU A 366 -3.47 -14.89 -0.51
N ARG A 367 -3.23 -13.58 -0.60
CA ARG A 367 -2.85 -12.74 0.55
C ARG A 367 -4.02 -12.48 1.50
N ALA A 368 -5.25 -12.64 1.03
CA ALA A 368 -6.45 -12.53 1.86
C ALA A 368 -6.75 -13.87 2.55
N GLY A 369 -7.32 -13.79 3.75
CA GLY A 369 -7.79 -14.95 4.53
C GLY A 369 -6.88 -15.38 5.65
#